data_AF-S4NMH8-F1
#
_entry.id   AF-S4NMH8-F1
#
_cell.length_a   1.000
_cell.length_b   1.000
_cell.length_c   1.000
_cell.angle_alpha   90.00
_cell.angle_beta   90.00
_cell.angle_gamma   90.00
#
_symmetry.space_group_name_H-M   'P 1'
#
loop_
_entity.id
_entity.type
_entity.pdbx_description
1 polymer ?
#
loop_
_entity_poly.entity_id
_entity_poly.type
_entity_poly.pdbx_seq_one_letter_code
_entity_poly.pdbx_strand_id
1 'polypeptide(L)'
;PYLEWTVTEGSEIRRQDSGSVIAAVTRSTTGYYIAKDFIYNRIEDIHNAFKGQDRRIGAIIKTLLGQFTTQKELDEFLEWQDKNGKYLSESKLAVSQAVENARVNIDWANKNQKLVVEKLREFSV
;
A
#
# COMPACT_ATOMS: atom_id res chain seq x y z
N PRO A 1 11.45 -10.56 10.37
CA PRO A 1 10.07 -10.07 10.60
C PRO A 1 9.06 -10.97 9.86
N TYR A 2 7.79 -11.05 10.25
CA TYR A 2 6.79 -11.90 9.56
C TYR A 2 6.68 -11.62 8.05
N LEU A 3 6.88 -10.36 7.62
CA LEU A 3 6.93 -9.99 6.20
C LEU A 3 8.15 -10.54 5.44
N GLU A 4 9.28 -10.80 6.11
CA GLU A 4 10.49 -11.35 5.46
C GLU A 4 10.23 -12.73 4.86
N TRP A 5 9.39 -13.53 5.51
CA TRP A 5 9.01 -14.84 5.00
C TRP A 5 8.29 -14.75 3.65
N THR A 6 7.64 -13.62 3.34
CA THR A 6 6.92 -13.45 2.07
C THR A 6 7.84 -13.37 0.85
N VAL A 7 9.13 -13.03 1.05
CA VAL A 7 10.15 -12.92 0.00
C VAL A 7 11.28 -13.95 0.14
N THR A 8 11.35 -14.65 1.27
CA THR A 8 12.35 -15.70 1.54
C THR A 8 11.93 -17.04 0.95
N GLU A 9 12.80 -17.65 0.13
CA GLU A 9 12.57 -18.99 -0.42
C GLU A 9 12.66 -20.06 0.67
N GLY A 10 11.77 -21.05 0.63
CA GLY A 10 11.72 -22.14 1.61
C GLY A 10 11.19 -21.74 3.00
N SER A 11 10.61 -20.54 3.14
CA SER A 11 9.95 -20.12 4.38
C SER A 11 8.61 -20.83 4.59
N GLU A 12 8.03 -20.66 5.79
CA GLU A 12 6.69 -21.15 6.13
C GLU A 12 5.56 -20.52 5.27
N ILE A 13 5.82 -19.40 4.58
CA ILE A 13 4.86 -18.75 3.69
C ILE A 13 5.10 -19.20 2.25
N ARG A 14 4.10 -19.88 1.67
CA ARG A 14 4.13 -20.28 0.26
C ARG A 14 4.13 -19.04 -0.64
N ARG A 15 4.85 -19.11 -1.77
CA ARG A 15 4.95 -18.00 -2.74
C ARG A 15 3.59 -17.50 -3.24
N GLN A 16 2.65 -18.42 -3.42
CA GLN A 16 1.27 -18.10 -3.84
C GLN A 16 0.45 -17.37 -2.76
N ASP A 17 0.86 -17.39 -1.50
CA ASP A 17 0.15 -16.75 -0.39
C ASP A 17 0.81 -15.43 0.04
N SER A 18 2.07 -15.20 -0.35
CA SER A 18 2.85 -13.99 -0.01
C SER A 18 2.11 -12.69 -0.27
N GLY A 19 1.40 -12.57 -1.41
CA GLY A 19 0.70 -11.33 -1.77
C GLY A 19 -0.47 -11.02 -0.82
N SER A 20 -1.21 -12.06 -0.43
CA SER A 20 -2.33 -11.93 0.52
C SER A 20 -1.83 -11.57 1.91
N VAL A 21 -0.68 -12.12 2.33
CA VAL A 21 -0.06 -11.81 3.63
C VAL A 21 0.37 -10.34 3.67
N ILE A 22 1.11 -9.86 2.66
CA ILE A 22 1.54 -8.46 2.59
C ILE A 22 0.30 -7.56 2.66
N ALA A 23 -0.70 -7.80 1.82
CA ALA A 23 -1.91 -6.99 1.79
C ALA A 23 -2.71 -7.02 3.10
N ALA A 24 -2.72 -8.16 3.81
CA ALA A 24 -3.36 -8.27 5.12
C ALA A 24 -2.66 -7.41 6.18
N VAL A 25 -1.32 -7.43 6.21
CA VAL A 25 -0.55 -6.59 7.14
C VAL A 25 -0.71 -5.10 6.78
N THR A 26 -0.73 -4.75 5.49
CA THR A 26 -0.95 -3.37 5.02
C THR A 26 -2.30 -2.79 5.46
N ARG A 27 -3.36 -3.62 5.55
CA ARG A 27 -4.70 -3.18 5.98
C ARG A 27 -4.82 -2.95 7.50
N SER A 28 -3.87 -3.45 8.30
CA SER A 28 -3.91 -3.30 9.75
C SER A 28 -3.41 -1.92 10.16
N THR A 29 -4.07 -1.26 11.11
CA THR A 29 -3.63 0.04 11.66
C THR A 29 -2.21 -0.02 12.23
N THR A 30 -1.88 -1.10 12.95
CA THR A 30 -0.54 -1.31 13.52
C THR A 30 0.45 -1.82 12.47
N GLY A 31 -0.02 -2.69 11.56
CA GLY A 31 0.81 -3.32 10.53
C GLY A 31 1.16 -2.40 9.36
N TYR A 32 0.36 -1.35 9.12
CA TYR A 32 0.50 -0.46 7.98
C TYR A 32 1.89 0.17 7.87
N TYR A 33 2.40 0.76 8.95
CA TYR A 33 3.71 1.43 8.92
C TYR A 33 4.85 0.45 8.63
N ILE A 34 4.79 -0.74 9.23
CA ILE A 34 5.76 -1.82 9.01
C ILE A 34 5.67 -2.32 7.56
N ALA A 35 4.46 -2.48 7.03
CA ALA A 35 4.24 -2.89 5.65
C ALA A 35 4.66 -1.81 4.64
N LYS A 36 4.41 -0.53 4.91
CA LYS A 36 4.85 0.60 4.06
C LYS A 36 6.37 0.60 3.97
N ASP A 37 7.06 0.53 5.11
CA ASP A 37 8.52 0.47 5.16
C ASP A 37 9.07 -0.75 4.40
N PHE A 38 8.49 -1.93 4.64
CA PHE A 38 8.86 -3.16 3.92
C PHE A 38 8.67 -3.02 2.41
N ILE A 39 7.53 -2.51 1.94
CA ILE A 39 7.27 -2.29 0.52
C ILE A 39 8.29 -1.31 -0.07
N TYR A 40 8.59 -0.21 0.64
CA TYR A 40 9.48 0.83 0.12
C TYR A 40 10.92 0.33 0.00
N ASN A 41 11.37 -0.45 0.98
CA ASN A 41 12.75 -0.90 1.09
C ASN A 41 13.00 -2.22 0.33
N ARG A 42 11.97 -3.04 0.07
CA ARG A 42 12.11 -4.41 -0.46
C ARG A 42 11.35 -4.65 -1.76
N ILE A 43 11.03 -3.59 -2.51
CA ILE A 43 10.24 -3.72 -3.75
C ILE A 43 10.88 -4.60 -4.81
N GLU A 44 12.21 -4.62 -4.90
CA GLU A 44 12.92 -5.53 -5.78
C GLU A 44 12.68 -7.00 -5.41
N ASP A 45 12.79 -7.33 -4.12
CA ASP A 45 12.56 -8.69 -3.63
C ASP A 45 11.10 -9.11 -3.76
N ILE A 46 10.18 -8.17 -3.51
CA ILE A 46 8.74 -8.35 -3.74
C ILE A 46 8.48 -8.62 -5.23
N HIS A 47 9.08 -7.83 -6.12
CA HIS A 47 8.95 -8.02 -7.57
C HIS A 47 9.48 -9.39 -8.00
N ASN A 48 10.68 -9.75 -7.56
CA ASN A 48 11.29 -11.05 -7.85
C ASN A 48 10.45 -12.21 -7.31
N ALA A 49 9.84 -12.04 -6.13
CA ALA A 49 8.95 -13.03 -5.54
C ALA A 49 7.64 -13.21 -6.33
N PHE A 50 7.18 -12.17 -7.01
CA PHE A 50 5.95 -12.19 -7.80
C PHE A 50 6.18 -12.22 -9.30
N LYS A 51 7.38 -12.57 -9.77
CA LYS A 51 7.70 -12.63 -11.20
C LYS A 51 6.66 -13.50 -11.95
N GLY A 52 5.95 -12.91 -12.92
CA GLY A 52 4.87 -13.56 -13.66
C GLY A 52 3.50 -13.56 -12.95
N GLN A 53 3.35 -12.82 -11.86
CA GLN A 53 2.11 -12.67 -11.08
C GLN A 53 1.81 -11.18 -10.80
N ASP A 54 2.03 -10.34 -11.80
CA ASP A 54 2.18 -8.89 -11.66
C ASP A 54 0.91 -8.22 -11.11
N ARG A 55 -0.26 -8.81 -11.36
CA ARG A 55 -1.54 -8.40 -10.77
C ARG A 55 -1.48 -8.26 -9.24
N ARG A 56 -0.61 -9.03 -8.57
CA ARG A 56 -0.43 -8.97 -7.11
C ARG A 56 0.29 -7.72 -6.65
N ILE A 57 1.29 -7.26 -7.40
CA ILE A 57 2.01 -6.01 -7.09
C ILE A 57 1.02 -4.84 -7.17
N GLY A 58 0.25 -4.77 -8.26
CA GLY A 58 -0.81 -3.77 -8.39
C GLY A 58 -1.82 -3.78 -7.23
N ALA A 59 -2.22 -4.97 -6.74
CA ALA A 59 -3.12 -5.10 -5.60
C ALA A 59 -2.50 -4.64 -4.27
N ILE A 60 -1.21 -4.93 -4.05
CA ILE A 60 -0.47 -4.47 -2.87
C ILE A 60 -0.37 -2.94 -2.88
N ILE A 61 0.06 -2.34 -4.00
CA ILE A 61 0.16 -0.87 -4.13
C ILE A 61 -1.21 -0.21 -3.96
N LYS A 62 -2.26 -0.77 -4.57
CA LYS A 62 -3.63 -0.26 -4.38
C LYS A 62 -4.06 -0.29 -2.92
N THR A 63 -3.70 -1.35 -2.19
CA THR A 63 -4.02 -1.47 -0.75
C THR A 63 -3.26 -0.42 0.06
N LEU A 64 -1.98 -0.20 -0.24
CA LEU A 64 -1.14 0.79 0.42
C LEU A 64 -1.69 2.22 0.22
N LEU A 65 -1.92 2.62 -1.03
CA LEU A 65 -2.37 3.97 -1.37
C LEU A 65 -3.81 4.24 -0.92
N GLY A 66 -4.64 3.20 -0.79
CA GLY A 66 -5.99 3.32 -0.27
C GLY A 66 -6.06 3.79 1.19
N GLN A 67 -4.95 3.74 1.93
CA GLN A 67 -4.87 4.21 3.32
C GLN A 67 -4.36 5.66 3.43
N PHE A 68 -3.92 6.29 2.33
CA PHE A 68 -3.35 7.62 2.39
C PHE A 68 -4.43 8.66 2.69
N THR A 69 -4.10 9.56 3.61
CA THR A 69 -5.01 10.64 4.03
C THR A 69 -4.38 12.01 3.90
N THR A 70 -3.08 12.08 3.61
CA THR A 70 -2.35 13.34 3.50
C THR A 70 -1.60 13.48 2.18
N GLN A 71 -1.42 14.71 1.71
CA GLN A 71 -0.64 14.99 0.50
C GLN A 71 0.83 14.56 0.66
N LYS A 72 1.40 14.71 1.86
CA LYS A 72 2.76 14.29 2.17
C LYS A 72 2.99 12.80 1.90
N GLU A 73 2.06 11.93 2.30
CA GLU A 73 2.17 10.48 2.03
C GLU A 73 2.16 10.18 0.53
N LEU A 74 1.33 10.91 -0.22
CA LEU A 74 1.26 10.76 -1.67
C LEU A 74 2.55 11.23 -2.35
N ASP A 75 3.09 12.37 -1.94
CA ASP A 75 4.35 12.91 -2.50
C ASP A 75 5.52 11.95 -2.24
N GLU A 76 5.64 11.43 -1.01
CA GLU A 76 6.62 10.39 -0.66
C GLU A 76 6.51 9.16 -1.57
N PHE A 77 5.30 8.73 -1.88
CA PHE A 77 5.08 7.60 -2.79
C PHE A 77 5.47 7.92 -4.23
N LEU A 78 5.15 9.11 -4.73
CA LEU A 78 5.47 9.50 -6.10
C LEU A 78 6.99 9.59 -6.32
N GLU A 79 7.72 10.14 -5.36
CA GLU A 79 9.20 10.14 -5.38
C GLU A 79 9.79 8.73 -5.33
N TRP A 80 9.22 7.87 -4.49
CA TRP A 80 9.62 6.47 -4.41
C TRP A 80 9.31 5.71 -5.72
N GLN A 81 8.15 5.96 -6.33
CA GLN A 81 7.69 5.35 -7.57
C GLN A 81 8.62 5.73 -8.73
N ASP A 82 9.04 7.00 -8.82
CA ASP A 82 9.95 7.48 -9.85
C ASP A 82 11.28 6.69 -9.84
N LYS A 83 11.84 6.47 -8.64
CA LYS A 83 13.08 5.72 -8.43
C LYS A 83 12.94 4.21 -8.69
N ASN A 84 11.75 3.66 -8.50
CA ASN A 84 11.49 2.20 -8.50
C ASN A 84 10.58 1.73 -9.65
N GLY A 85 10.29 2.59 -10.62
CA GLY A 85 9.26 2.37 -11.64
C GLY A 85 9.44 1.08 -12.47
N LYS A 86 10.68 0.60 -12.64
CA LYS A 86 10.97 -0.67 -13.32
C LYS A 86 10.23 -1.87 -12.71
N TYR A 87 10.13 -1.92 -11.38
CA TYR A 87 9.46 -3.02 -10.65
C TYR A 87 7.93 -2.94 -10.70
N LEU A 88 7.40 -1.81 -11.15
CA LEU A 88 5.97 -1.51 -11.24
C LEU A 88 5.46 -1.49 -12.68
N SER A 89 6.36 -1.68 -13.66
CA SER A 89 6.08 -1.51 -15.10
C SER A 89 4.89 -2.35 -15.58
N GLU A 90 4.81 -3.61 -15.18
CA GLU A 90 3.71 -4.54 -15.52
C GLU A 90 2.40 -4.22 -14.77
N SER A 91 2.48 -3.43 -13.69
CA SER A 91 1.34 -2.97 -12.89
C SER A 91 0.96 -1.51 -13.13
N LYS A 92 1.54 -0.84 -14.14
CA LYS A 92 1.45 0.62 -14.33
C LYS A 92 0.02 1.16 -14.25
N LEU A 93 -0.94 0.50 -14.93
CA LEU A 93 -2.34 0.92 -14.90
C LEU A 93 -2.94 0.87 -13.49
N ALA A 94 -2.72 -0.24 -12.76
CA ALA A 94 -3.23 -0.40 -11.40
C ALA A 94 -2.60 0.62 -10.44
N VAL A 95 -1.31 0.92 -10.61
CA VAL A 95 -0.60 1.94 -9.82
C VAL A 95 -1.16 3.34 -10.12
N SER A 96 -1.35 3.71 -11.38
CA SER A 96 -1.95 5.01 -11.74
C SER A 96 -3.36 5.16 -11.17
N GLN A 97 -4.19 4.12 -11.28
CA GLN A 97 -5.53 4.14 -10.68
C GLN A 97 -5.48 4.27 -9.15
N ALA A 98 -4.51 3.63 -8.49
CA ALA A 98 -4.32 3.76 -7.05
C ALA A 98 -3.92 5.19 -6.66
N VAL A 99 -3.05 5.84 -7.43
CA VAL A 99 -2.66 7.25 -7.24
C VAL A 99 -3.86 8.19 -7.34
N GLU A 100 -4.70 8.03 -8.37
CA GLU A 100 -5.90 8.86 -8.50
C GLU A 100 -6.89 8.63 -7.35
N ASN A 101 -7.07 7.38 -6.92
CA ASN A 101 -7.90 7.09 -5.73
C ASN A 101 -7.34 7.74 -4.46
N ALA A 102 -6.01 7.73 -4.26
CA ALA A 102 -5.39 8.39 -3.12
C ALA A 102 -5.66 9.91 -3.14
N ARG A 103 -5.56 10.56 -4.31
CA ARG A 103 -5.90 11.99 -4.45
C ARG A 103 -7.35 12.28 -4.06
N VAL A 104 -8.29 11.45 -4.52
CA VAL A 104 -9.71 11.57 -4.17
C VAL A 104 -9.93 11.39 -2.67
N ASN A 105 -9.28 10.40 -2.05
CA ASN A 105 -9.37 10.16 -0.60
C ASN A 105 -8.82 11.33 0.22
N ILE A 106 -7.67 11.88 -0.18
CA ILE A 106 -7.04 13.04 0.46
C ILE A 106 -7.93 14.28 0.35
N ASP A 107 -8.48 14.55 -0.83
CA ASP A 107 -9.42 15.66 -1.04
C ASP A 107 -10.68 15.51 -0.17
N TRP A 108 -11.23 14.29 -0.11
CA TRP A 108 -12.37 13.99 0.76
C TRP A 108 -12.03 14.18 2.24
N ALA A 109 -10.88 13.69 2.70
CA ALA A 109 -10.45 13.83 4.09
C ALA A 109 -10.29 15.32 4.46
N ASN A 110 -9.61 16.11 3.63
CA ASN A 110 -9.42 17.54 3.85
C ASN A 110 -10.74 18.31 3.97
N LYS A 111 -11.75 17.95 3.15
CA LYS A 111 -13.06 18.62 3.14
C LYS A 111 -13.98 18.17 4.27
N ASN A 112 -13.95 16.89 4.63
CA ASN A 112 -15.02 16.27 5.41
C ASN A 112 -14.59 15.81 6.82
N GLN A 113 -13.30 15.59 7.07
CA GLN A 113 -12.84 14.98 8.32
C GLN A 113 -13.26 15.77 9.57
N LYS A 114 -13.12 17.10 9.54
CA LYS A 114 -13.51 17.97 10.66
C LYS A 114 -15.01 17.85 10.95
N LEU A 115 -15.85 17.93 9.92
CA LEU A 115 -17.30 17.83 10.05
C LEU A 115 -17.73 16.47 10.61
N VAL A 116 -17.14 15.37 10.13
CA VAL A 116 -17.44 14.02 10.62
C VAL A 116 -17.07 13.89 12.11
N VAL A 117 -15.89 14.36 12.51
CA VAL A 117 -15.45 14.33 13.92
C VAL A 117 -16.38 15.15 14.82
N GLU A 118 -16.80 16.34 14.38
CA GLU A 118 -17.75 17.17 15.12
C GLU A 118 -19.09 16.47 15.31
N LYS A 119 -19.65 15.88 14.25
CA LYS A 119 -20.92 15.15 14.31
C LYS A 119 -20.85 13.92 15.20
N LEU A 120 -19.79 13.13 15.13
CA LEU A 120 -19.61 11.96 15.99
C LEU A 120 -19.56 12.36 17.47
N ARG A 121 -18.92 13.49 17.81
CA ARG A 121 -18.89 14.01 19.18
C ARG A 121 -20.26 14.45 19.67
N GLU A 122 -21.05 15.10 18.81
CA GLU A 122 -22.42 15.52 19.11
C GLU A 122 -23.34 14.35 19.48
N PHE A 123 -23.24 13.23 18.75
CA PHE A 123 -24.07 12.03 18.99
C PHE A 123 -23.53 11.06 20.05
N SER A 124 -22.33 11.31 20.60
CA SER A 124 -21.74 10.46 21.65
C SER A 124 -22.08 10.93 23.07
N VAL A 125 -22.89 11.98 23.19
CA VAL A 125 -23.42 12.56 24.44
C VAL A 125 -24.90 12.18 24.56
#